data_AF-A0A2V7PWT1-F1
#
_entry.id   AF-A0A2V7PWT1-F1
#
_cell.length_a   1.000
_cell.length_b   1.000
_cell.length_c   1.000
_cell.angle_alpha   90.00
_cell.angle_beta   90.00
_cell.angle_gamma   90.00
#
_symmetry.space_group_name_H-M   'P 1'
#
loop_
_entity.id
_entity.type
_entity.pdbx_description
1 polymer ?
#
loop_
_entity_poly.entity_id
_entity_poly.type
_entity_poly.pdbx_seq_one_letter_code
_entity_poly.pdbx_strand_id
1 'polypeptide(L)'
;PRFAALYSFFLDGIEAAGVRLRNFVGKAAQATLVGDVFDDAATGQGLLNFFLRGLNAGAITEAEALAMTGLTAEEFRGRSFVGIMRARA
;
A
#
# COMPACT_ATOMS: atom_id res chain seq x y z
N PRO A 1 26.83 -6.35 -4.34
CA PRO A 1 25.53 -6.06 -4.99
C PRO A 1 24.33 -6.41 -4.09
N ARG A 2 24.05 -5.56 -3.10
CA ARG A 2 22.86 -5.70 -2.22
C ARG A 2 21.56 -5.24 -2.91
N PHE A 3 21.71 -4.44 -3.97
CA PHE A 3 20.60 -3.93 -4.79
C PHE A 3 19.92 -5.02 -5.63
N ALA A 4 20.66 -5.95 -6.24
CA ALA A 4 20.09 -6.92 -7.19
C ALA A 4 19.20 -8.00 -6.53
N ALA A 5 19.56 -8.47 -5.32
CA ALA A 5 18.80 -9.52 -4.63
C ALA A 5 17.51 -8.99 -3.98
N LEU A 6 17.53 -7.75 -3.48
CA LEU A 6 16.33 -7.06 -2.98
C LEU A 6 15.38 -6.68 -4.13
N TYR A 7 15.93 -6.31 -5.29
CA TYR A 7 15.16 -5.99 -6.49
C TYR A 7 14.35 -7.20 -6.99
N SER A 8 14.94 -8.40 -7.01
CA SER A 8 14.25 -9.63 -7.40
C SER A 8 13.17 -10.07 -6.40
N PHE A 9 13.44 -10.02 -5.08
CA PHE A 9 12.44 -10.39 -4.07
C PHE A 9 11.24 -9.43 -4.05
N PHE A 10 11.48 -8.14 -4.28
CA PHE A 10 10.40 -7.18 -4.41
C PHE A 10 9.65 -7.34 -5.73
N LEU A 11 10.31 -7.52 -6.88
CA LEU A 11 9.62 -7.66 -8.18
C LEU A 11 8.55 -8.75 -8.19
N ASP A 12 8.86 -9.96 -7.67
CA ASP A 12 7.90 -11.07 -7.70
C ASP A 12 6.71 -10.86 -6.76
N GLY A 13 6.86 -10.09 -5.68
CA GLY A 13 5.83 -9.90 -4.66
C GLY A 13 5.08 -8.56 -4.73
N ILE A 14 5.71 -7.52 -5.30
CA ILE A 14 5.25 -6.14 -5.17
C ILE A 14 4.11 -5.81 -6.11
N GLU A 15 4.07 -6.39 -7.30
CA GLU A 15 2.95 -6.22 -8.21
C GLU A 15 1.68 -6.82 -7.63
N ALA A 16 1.75 -8.07 -7.13
CA ALA A 16 0.63 -8.73 -6.46
C ALA A 16 0.22 -8.03 -5.16
N ALA A 17 1.17 -7.46 -4.40
CA ALA A 17 0.86 -6.64 -3.23
C ALA A 17 0.19 -5.31 -3.62
N GLY A 18 0.60 -4.69 -4.73
CA GLY A 18 0.06 -3.44 -5.25
C GLY A 18 -1.38 -3.61 -5.72
N VAL A 19 -1.66 -4.66 -6.48
CA VAL A 19 -3.03 -5.02 -6.88
C VAL A 19 -3.91 -5.25 -5.65
N ARG A 20 -3.42 -5.98 -4.65
CA ARG A 20 -4.16 -6.20 -3.40
C ARG A 20 -4.46 -4.90 -2.69
N LEU A 21 -3.45 -4.05 -2.46
CA LEU A 21 -3.64 -2.77 -1.77
C LEU A 21 -4.59 -1.85 -2.54
N ARG A 22 -4.47 -1.78 -3.87
CA ARG A 22 -5.39 -1.00 -4.72
C ARG A 22 -6.83 -1.50 -4.62
N ASN A 23 -7.03 -2.81 -4.68
CA ASN A 23 -8.36 -3.40 -4.53
C ASN A 23 -8.95 -3.14 -3.15
N PHE A 24 -8.12 -3.18 -2.10
CA PHE A 24 -8.51 -2.84 -0.74
C PHE A 24 -8.98 -1.38 -0.62
N VAL A 25 -8.19 -0.45 -1.15
CA VAL A 25 -8.53 0.98 -1.17
C VAL A 25 -9.80 1.23 -2.01
N GLY A 26 -9.93 0.56 -3.15
CA GLY A 26 -11.10 0.68 -4.03
C GLY A 26 -12.40 0.16 -3.41
N LYS A 27 -12.35 -0.98 -2.71
CA LYS A 27 -13.50 -1.53 -1.98
C LYS A 27 -13.94 -0.61 -0.84
N ALA A 28 -13.00 -0.07 -0.09
CA ALA A 28 -13.30 0.83 1.01
C ALA A 28 -13.92 2.17 0.56
N ALA A 29 -13.54 2.68 -0.62
CA ALA A 29 -14.19 3.85 -1.20
C ALA A 29 -15.64 3.58 -1.65
N GLN A 30 -16.01 2.33 -1.93
CA GLN A 30 -17.38 1.95 -2.32
C GLN A 30 -18.26 1.53 -1.12
N ALA A 31 -17.65 0.97 -0.07
CA ALA A 31 -18.36 0.57 1.12
C ALA A 31 -18.41 1.74 2.11
N THR A 32 -19.54 2.45 2.16
CA THR A 32 -19.86 3.43 3.20
C THR A 32 -19.98 2.72 4.55
N LEU A 33 -18.83 2.42 5.15
CA LEU A 33 -18.52 2.07 6.54
C LEU A 33 -19.63 1.37 7.37
N VAL A 34 -19.72 0.04 7.29
CA VAL A 34 -20.28 -0.78 8.40
C VAL A 34 -19.45 -2.06 8.55
N GLY A 35 -18.69 -2.19 9.65
CA GLY A 35 -18.05 -3.44 10.09
C GLY A 35 -16.75 -3.84 9.37
N ASP A 36 -16.82 -4.18 8.08
CA ASP A 36 -15.75 -4.93 7.37
C ASP A 36 -14.41 -4.19 7.30
N VAL A 37 -14.42 -2.85 7.20
CA VAL A 37 -13.18 -2.06 7.05
C VAL A 37 -12.27 -2.17 8.28
N PHE A 38 -12.82 -2.40 9.47
CA PHE A 38 -12.03 -2.53 10.70
C PHE A 38 -11.33 -3.88 10.80
N ASP A 39 -11.97 -4.96 10.34
CA ASP A 39 -11.37 -6.29 10.33
C ASP A 39 -10.23 -6.38 9.30
N ASP A 40 -10.36 -5.67 8.19
CA ASP A 40 -9.35 -5.61 7.13
C ASP A 40 -8.25 -4.56 7.36
N ALA A 41 -8.37 -3.71 8.38
CA ALA A 41 -7.42 -2.63 8.64
C ALA A 41 -6.00 -3.15 8.92
N ALA A 42 -5.86 -4.27 9.64
CA ALA A 42 -4.56 -4.88 9.93
C ALA A 42 -3.88 -5.38 8.65
N THR A 43 -4.64 -6.02 7.75
CA THR A 43 -4.18 -6.48 6.44
C THR A 43 -3.76 -5.30 5.56
N GLY A 44 -4.60 -4.26 5.48
CA GLY A 44 -4.30 -3.03 4.74
C GLY A 44 -3.05 -2.31 5.26
N GLN A 45 -2.89 -2.23 6.59
CA GLN A 45 -1.70 -1.65 7.21
C GLN A 45 -0.44 -2.47 6.92
N GLY A 46 -0.55 -3.81 6.91
CA GLY A 46 0.56 -4.70 6.53
C GLY A 46 1.04 -4.46 5.10
N LEU A 47 0.11 -4.32 4.16
CA LEU A 47 0.42 -3.98 2.76
C LEU A 47 1.06 -2.59 2.64
N LEU A 48 0.51 -1.57 3.30
CA LEU A 48 1.11 -0.23 3.31
C LEU A 48 2.54 -0.25 3.86
N ASN A 49 2.77 -0.97 4.95
CA ASN A 49 4.09 -1.12 5.55
C ASN A 49 5.08 -1.83 4.62
N PHE A 50 4.62 -2.78 3.80
CA PHE A 50 5.46 -3.43 2.79
C PHE A 50 6.01 -2.43 1.77
N PHE A 51 5.15 -1.54 1.24
CA PHE A 51 5.56 -0.48 0.32
C PHE A 51 6.48 0.55 1.00
N LEU A 52 6.16 0.98 2.22
CA LEU A 52 7.00 1.90 2.99
C LEU A 52 8.41 1.33 3.23
N ARG A 53 8.52 0.02 3.46
CA ARG A 53 9.83 -0.66 3.58
C ARG A 53 10.56 -0.70 2.25
N GLY A 54 9.86 -0.96 1.14
CA GLY A 54 10.42 -0.91 -0.21
C GLY A 54 11.01 0.47 -0.55
N LEU A 55 10.30 1.54 -0.22
CA LEU A 55 10.75 2.92 -0.40
C LEU A 55 11.99 3.23 0.46
N ASN A 56 11.94 2.92 1.76
CA ASN A 56 13.06 3.17 2.68
C ASN A 56 14.32 2.37 2.32
N ALA A 57 14.16 1.20 1.71
CA ALA A 57 15.27 0.37 1.24
C ALA A 57 15.81 0.81 -0.14
N GLY A 58 15.17 1.78 -0.81
CA GLY A 58 15.49 2.16 -2.19
C GLY A 58 15.22 1.04 -3.21
N ALA A 59 14.35 0.08 -2.87
CA ALA A 59 13.97 -1.02 -3.74
C ALA A 59 12.96 -0.58 -4.81
N ILE A 60 12.18 0.45 -4.52
CA ILE A 60 11.25 1.13 -5.43
C ILE A 60 11.30 2.63 -5.19
N THR A 61 10.95 3.39 -6.22
CA THR A 61 10.77 4.83 -6.16
C THR A 61 9.38 5.21 -5.64
N GLU A 62 9.24 6.45 -5.16
CA GLU A 62 7.94 6.99 -4.76
C GLU A 62 6.95 6.94 -5.93
N ALA A 63 7.38 7.35 -7.14
CA ALA A 63 6.55 7.31 -8.33
C ALA A 63 6.01 5.91 -8.64
N GLU A 64 6.86 4.87 -8.55
CA GLU A 64 6.43 3.47 -8.73
C GLU A 64 5.42 3.06 -7.64
N ALA A 65 5.69 3.38 -6.37
CA ALA A 65 4.77 3.06 -5.27
C ALA A 65 3.38 3.68 -5.49
N LEU A 66 3.33 4.95 -5.87
CA LEU A 66 2.08 5.67 -6.15
C LEU A 66 1.35 5.04 -7.34
N ALA A 67 2.06 4.77 -8.44
CA ALA A 67 1.49 4.16 -9.64
C ALA A 67 0.94 2.75 -9.38
N MET A 68 1.60 1.96 -8.54
CA MET A 68 1.21 0.58 -8.21
C MET A 68 0.02 0.52 -7.25
N THR A 69 -0.01 1.38 -6.24
CA THR A 69 -1.01 1.33 -5.16
C THR A 69 -2.25 2.17 -5.45
N GLY A 70 -2.14 3.23 -6.28
CA GLY A 70 -3.20 4.21 -6.48
C GLY A 70 -3.38 5.18 -5.31
N LEU A 71 -2.41 5.20 -4.37
CA LEU A 71 -2.37 6.15 -3.28
C LEU A 71 -1.74 7.47 -3.73
N THR A 72 -2.08 8.55 -3.05
CA THR A 72 -1.42 9.84 -3.18
C THR A 72 -0.17 9.91 -2.29
N ALA A 73 0.73 10.84 -2.59
CA ALA A 73 1.91 11.07 -1.75
C ALA A 73 1.54 11.46 -0.31
N GLU A 74 0.43 12.18 -0.14
CA GLU A 74 -0.08 12.58 1.17
C GLU A 74 -0.56 11.38 1.99
N GLU A 75 -1.26 10.45 1.35
CA GLU A 75 -1.72 9.20 1.97
C GLU A 75 -0.56 8.31 2.41
N PHE A 76 0.49 8.21 1.59
CA PHE A 76 1.72 7.52 1.97
C PHE A 76 2.43 8.17 3.16
N ARG A 77 2.48 9.51 3.19
CA ARG A 77 3.04 10.26 4.33
C ARG A 77 2.22 10.09 5.61
N GLY A 78 0.92 9.89 5.49
CA GLY A 78 0.04 9.59 6.63
C GLY A 78 0.36 8.25 7.31
N ARG A 79 0.97 7.29 6.59
CA ARG A 79 1.44 5.98 7.09
C ARG A 79 0.39 5.16 7.86
N SER A 80 -0.87 5.53 7.74
CA SER A 80 -2.00 4.93 8.44
C SER A 80 -3.05 4.52 7.43
N PHE A 81 -3.23 3.22 7.25
CA PHE A 81 -4.25 2.70 6.35
C PHE A 81 -5.65 3.18 6.77
N VAL A 82 -5.97 3.12 8.07
CA VAL A 82 -7.23 3.65 8.60
C VAL A 82 -7.38 5.15 8.33
N GLY A 83 -6.29 5.92 8.43
CA GLY A 83 -6.28 7.34 8.07
C GLY A 83 -6.62 7.57 6.60
N ILE A 84 -6.04 6.77 5.70
CA ILE A 84 -6.34 6.81 4.25
C ILE A 84 -7.82 6.48 4.00
N MET A 85 -8.35 5.43 4.63
CA MET A 85 -9.76 5.05 4.47
C MET A 85 -10.69 6.16 4.94
N ARG A 86 -10.39 6.80 6.08
CA ARG A 86 -11.18 7.93 6.61
C ARG A 86 -11.12 9.17 5.74
N ALA A 87 -9.99 9.43 5.07
CA ALA A 87 -9.84 10.58 4.18
C ALA A 87 -10.56 10.40 2.83
N ARG A 88 -10.88 9.16 2.46
CA ARG A 88 -11.55 8.79 1.20
C ARG A 88 -13.04 8.48 1.34
N ALA A 89 -13.55 8.37 2.57
CA ALA A 89 -14.97 8.17 2.89
C ALA A 89 -15.69 9.52 2.96
#